data_AF-A0A3P6NDI2-F1
#
_entry.id   AF-A0A3P6NDI2-F1
#
_cell.length_a   1.000
_cell.length_b   1.000
_cell.length_c   1.000
_cell.angle_alpha   90.00
_cell.angle_beta   90.00
_cell.angle_gamma   90.00
#
_symmetry.space_group_name_H-M   'P 1'
#
loop_
_entity.id
_entity.type
_entity.pdbx_description
1 polymer ?
#
loop_
_entity_poly.entity_id
_entity_poly.type
_entity_poly.pdbx_seq_one_letter_code
_entity_poly.pdbx_strand_id
1 'polypeptide(L)'
;MFYLRVTRAQGPMRSVGPVQGLRWISSFKLHIYVLLLCASIVACDDRVRLEDVTTLTLVKGQMTAGRRSAPVPQLQCIGGSAKGRYEPRVSSSFS
;
A
#
# COMPACT_ATOMS: atom_id res chain seq x y z
N MET A 1 -6.79 -23.57 -82.97
CA MET A 1 -5.94 -22.50 -82.40
C MET A 1 -6.73 -21.85 -81.28
N PHE A 2 -6.38 -22.17 -80.03
CA PHE A 2 -7.16 -21.82 -78.85
C PHE A 2 -6.62 -20.51 -78.26
N TYR A 3 -7.43 -19.45 -78.28
CA TYR A 3 -7.10 -18.20 -77.59
C TYR A 3 -7.49 -18.33 -76.12
N LEU A 4 -6.49 -18.27 -75.22
CA LEU A 4 -6.71 -18.15 -73.78
C LEU A 4 -7.15 -16.71 -73.46
N ARG A 5 -8.38 -16.58 -72.96
CA ARG A 5 -8.94 -15.33 -72.46
C ARG A 5 -8.33 -15.05 -71.09
N VAL A 6 -7.32 -14.20 -71.02
CA VAL A 6 -6.73 -13.72 -69.76
C VAL A 6 -7.79 -12.91 -69.01
N THR A 7 -8.35 -13.48 -67.94
CA THR A 7 -9.20 -12.74 -67.00
C THR A 7 -8.33 -11.84 -66.14
N ARG A 8 -8.58 -10.52 -66.21
CA ARG A 8 -8.07 -9.49 -65.30
C ARG A 8 -8.13 -9.95 -63.84
N ALA A 9 -7.00 -9.98 -63.16
CA ALA A 9 -6.94 -9.92 -61.70
C ALA A 9 -6.28 -8.60 -61.29
N GLN A 10 -7.03 -7.50 -61.44
CA GLN A 10 -6.64 -6.20 -60.91
C GLN A 10 -7.50 -5.93 -59.66
N GLY A 11 -7.10 -6.52 -58.54
CA GLY A 11 -7.60 -6.15 -57.22
C GLY A 11 -6.61 -5.19 -56.57
N PRO A 12 -7.04 -4.04 -56.01
CA PRO A 12 -6.14 -3.15 -55.30
C PRO A 12 -5.63 -3.84 -54.02
N MET A 13 -4.31 -3.88 -53.90
CA MET A 13 -3.57 -4.31 -52.73
C MET A 13 -4.04 -3.48 -51.52
N ARG A 14 -4.80 -4.08 -50.60
CA ARG A 14 -5.18 -3.43 -49.33
C ARG A 14 -3.90 -3.19 -48.54
N SER A 15 -3.60 -1.92 -48.29
CA SER A 15 -2.56 -1.47 -47.36
C SER A 15 -2.82 -2.11 -46.01
N VAL A 16 -1.95 -3.03 -45.62
CA VAL A 16 -1.94 -3.64 -44.29
C VAL A 16 -1.42 -2.57 -43.35
N GLY A 17 -2.30 -2.05 -42.49
CA GLY A 17 -1.96 -0.94 -41.59
C GLY A 17 -0.81 -1.29 -40.64
N PRO A 18 -0.03 -0.29 -40.17
CA PRO A 18 1.05 -0.53 -39.23
C PRO A 18 0.53 -1.02 -37.87
N VAL A 19 0.96 -2.22 -37.51
CA VAL A 19 1.10 -2.83 -36.19
C VAL A 19 0.70 -1.97 -34.97
N GLN A 20 -0.53 -2.15 -34.48
CA GLN A 20 -1.01 -1.61 -33.19
C GLN A 20 -0.40 -2.33 -31.95
N GLY A 21 0.60 -3.20 -32.13
CA GLY A 21 1.17 -4.05 -31.07
C GLY A 21 2.22 -3.39 -30.16
N LEU A 22 2.74 -2.21 -30.50
CA LEU A 22 3.84 -1.58 -29.74
C LEU A 22 3.38 -0.55 -28.68
N ARG A 23 2.10 -0.15 -28.67
CA ARG A 23 1.53 0.79 -27.68
C ARG A 23 1.18 0.15 -26.34
N TRP A 24 1.01 -1.17 -26.31
CA TRP A 24 0.70 -1.90 -25.09
C TRP A 24 1.91 -1.98 -24.15
N ILE A 25 3.10 -2.25 -24.71
CA ILE A 25 4.36 -2.43 -23.95
C ILE A 25 4.79 -1.11 -23.28
N SER A 26 4.58 0.04 -23.96
CA SER A 26 4.88 1.36 -23.39
C SER A 26 3.96 1.72 -22.21
N SER A 27 2.69 1.31 -22.28
CA SER A 27 1.73 1.54 -21.21
C SER A 27 2.06 0.70 -19.96
N PHE A 28 2.45 -0.56 -20.16
CA PHE A 28 2.89 -1.43 -19.06
C PHE A 28 4.13 -0.90 -18.34
N LYS A 29 5.13 -0.40 -19.07
CA LYS A 29 6.31 0.21 -18.43
C LYS A 29 5.93 1.45 -17.63
N LEU A 30 5.10 2.33 -18.18
CA LEU A 30 4.64 3.52 -17.47
C LEU A 30 3.85 3.14 -16.21
N HIS A 31 2.97 2.15 -16.30
CA HIS A 31 2.22 1.65 -15.15
C HIS A 31 3.14 1.06 -14.07
N ILE A 32 4.14 0.26 -14.46
CA ILE A 32 5.14 -0.28 -13.53
C ILE A 32 5.94 0.85 -12.87
N TYR A 33 6.39 1.86 -13.64
CA TYR A 33 7.11 3.02 -13.09
C TYR A 33 6.24 3.83 -12.12
N VAL A 34 4.97 4.05 -12.44
CA VAL A 34 4.01 4.73 -11.55
C VAL A 34 3.76 3.92 -10.29
N LEU A 35 3.57 2.60 -10.41
CA LEU A 35 3.37 1.72 -9.25
C LEU A 35 4.62 1.67 -8.35
N LEU A 36 5.82 1.59 -8.94
CA LEU A 36 7.08 1.64 -8.19
C LEU A 36 7.26 2.99 -7.49
N LEU A 37 6.96 4.10 -8.17
CA LEU A 37 7.05 5.43 -7.57
C LEU A 37 6.06 5.58 -6.40
N CYS A 38 4.81 5.16 -6.59
CA CYS A 38 3.79 5.17 -5.54
C CYS A 38 4.17 4.31 -4.33
N ALA A 39 4.66 3.08 -4.55
CA ALA A 39 5.11 2.20 -3.46
C ALA A 39 6.28 2.82 -2.67
N SER A 40 7.18 3.52 -3.35
CA SER A 40 8.32 4.20 -2.71
C SER A 40 7.88 5.34 -1.80
N ILE A 41 6.82 6.08 -2.18
CA ILE A 41 6.31 7.23 -1.41
C ILE A 41 5.51 6.78 -0.17
N VAL A 42 4.85 5.61 -0.24
CA VAL A 42 3.96 5.11 0.83
C VAL A 42 4.72 4.36 1.94
N ALA A 43 6.02 4.12 1.80
CA ALA A 43 6.84 3.48 2.82
C ALA A 43 7.06 4.42 4.03
N CYS A 44 6.10 4.45 4.96
CA CYS A 44 6.18 5.16 6.22
C CYS A 44 6.70 4.23 7.33
N ASP A 45 7.65 4.69 8.14
CA ASP A 45 8.15 3.97 9.32
C ASP A 45 7.30 4.38 10.53
N ASP A 46 6.84 3.42 11.33
CA ASP A 46 5.98 3.67 12.53
C ASP A 46 6.77 4.26 13.71
N ARG A 47 7.83 5.04 13.43
CA ARG A 47 8.75 5.57 14.44
C ARG A 47 8.52 7.05 14.64
N VAL A 48 8.19 7.40 15.87
CA VAL A 48 8.06 8.78 16.33
C VAL A 48 9.18 9.05 17.35
N ARG A 49 9.74 10.26 17.32
CA ARG A 49 10.73 10.69 18.32
C ARG A 49 10.00 10.90 19.65
N LEU A 50 10.52 10.35 20.75
CA LEU A 50 9.83 10.44 22.04
C LEU A 50 9.64 11.87 22.54
N GLU A 51 10.53 12.80 22.19
CA GLU A 51 10.39 14.22 22.54
C GLU A 51 9.24 14.93 21.82
N ASP A 52 8.80 14.41 20.67
CA ASP A 52 7.68 14.97 19.90
C ASP A 52 6.32 14.45 20.41
N VAL A 53 6.32 13.54 21.39
CA VAL A 53 5.11 12.97 21.99
C VAL A 53 4.72 13.76 23.23
N THR A 54 3.76 14.67 23.08
CA THR A 54 3.29 15.53 24.18
C THR A 54 2.36 14.80 25.16
N THR A 55 1.59 13.83 24.69
CA THR A 55 0.55 13.17 25.51
C THR A 55 0.41 11.70 25.14
N LEU A 56 0.44 10.84 26.16
CA LEU A 56 0.20 9.41 26.05
C LEU A 56 -1.15 9.10 26.70
N THR A 57 -2.09 8.60 25.91
CA THR A 57 -3.38 8.11 26.42
C THR A 57 -3.32 6.60 26.56
N LEU A 58 -3.42 6.10 27.78
CA LEU A 58 -3.40 4.67 28.10
C LEU A 58 -4.80 4.18 28.36
N VAL A 59 -5.15 3.03 27.77
CA VAL A 59 -6.49 2.45 27.87
C VAL A 59 -6.44 1.07 28.51
N LYS A 60 -7.31 0.84 29.49
CA LYS A 60 -7.47 -0.45 30.16
C LYS A 60 -7.88 -1.53 29.17
N GLY A 61 -7.16 -2.65 29.18
CA GLY A 61 -7.39 -3.79 28.29
C GLY A 61 -6.70 -3.67 26.91
N GLN A 62 -6.03 -2.56 26.61
CA GLN A 62 -5.17 -2.44 25.43
C GLN A 62 -3.75 -2.89 25.74
N MET A 63 -3.06 -3.41 24.72
CA MET A 63 -1.67 -3.87 24.80
C MET A 63 -0.74 -2.84 24.13
N THR A 64 0.53 -2.83 24.53
CA THR A 64 1.57 -2.00 23.90
C THR A 64 2.09 -2.62 22.60
N ALA A 65 2.46 -1.78 21.63
CA ALA A 65 3.02 -2.21 20.34
C ALA A 65 4.52 -2.53 20.43
N GLY A 66 4.89 -3.42 21.35
CA GLY A 66 6.29 -3.85 21.54
C GLY A 66 6.79 -4.67 20.36
N ARG A 67 7.79 -4.18 19.62
CA ARG A 67 8.45 -4.96 18.54
C ARG A 67 9.54 -5.89 19.06
N ARG A 68 10.32 -5.44 20.05
CA ARG A 68 11.48 -6.18 20.61
C ARG A 68 11.16 -6.93 21.90
N SER A 69 9.97 -6.72 22.45
CA SER A 69 9.52 -7.28 23.73
C SER A 69 8.09 -7.76 23.59
N ALA A 70 7.68 -8.71 24.43
CA ALA A 70 6.30 -9.15 24.46
C ALA A 70 5.37 -7.96 24.75
N PRO A 71 4.20 -7.88 24.10
CA PRO A 71 3.20 -6.87 24.41
C PRO A 71 2.84 -6.87 25.89
N VAL A 72 2.79 -5.69 26.50
CA VAL A 72 2.41 -5.50 27.92
C VAL A 72 1.09 -4.72 27.98
N PRO A 73 0.22 -4.94 28.97
CA PRO A 73 -0.97 -4.10 29.14
C PRO A 73 -0.60 -2.62 29.31
N GLN A 74 -1.27 -1.72 28.59
CA GLN A 74 -1.03 -0.27 28.68
C GLN A 74 -1.37 0.26 30.08
N LEU A 75 -2.43 -0.27 30.70
CA LEU A 75 -2.88 0.15 32.02
C LEU A 75 -3.24 -1.07 32.86
N GLN A 76 -2.49 -1.28 33.94
CA GLN A 76 -2.70 -2.38 34.88
C GLN A 76 -2.42 -1.93 36.33
N CYS A 77 -3.38 -2.16 37.23
CA CYS A 77 -3.17 -1.95 38.66
C CYS A 77 -2.41 -3.14 39.27
N ILE A 78 -1.14 -2.92 39.64
CA ILE A 78 -0.29 -4.00 40.16
C ILE A 78 -0.37 -4.18 41.68
N GLY A 79 -0.73 -3.16 42.47
CA GLY A 79 -0.67 -3.22 43.94
C GLY A 79 -1.34 -2.04 44.65
N GLY A 80 -1.20 -2.00 45.99
CA GLY A 80 -1.68 -0.91 46.86
C GLY A 80 -2.88 -1.28 47.74
N SER A 81 -3.03 -0.59 48.87
CA SER A 81 -4.09 -0.86 49.86
C SER A 81 -5.53 -0.61 49.34
N ALA A 82 -5.66 0.08 48.20
CA ALA A 82 -6.94 0.35 47.53
C ALA A 82 -7.13 -0.46 46.23
N LYS A 83 -6.25 -1.42 45.93
CA LYS A 83 -6.36 -2.27 44.73
C LYS A 83 -7.73 -2.97 44.67
N GLY A 84 -8.35 -2.94 43.50
CA GLY A 84 -9.66 -3.57 43.27
C GLY A 84 -10.88 -2.75 43.74
N ARG A 85 -10.71 -1.59 44.38
CA ARG A 85 -11.84 -0.71 44.72
C ARG A 85 -12.30 0.12 43.53
N TYR A 86 -11.36 0.75 42.86
CA TYR A 86 -11.61 1.57 41.68
C TYR A 86 -10.37 1.54 40.78
N GLU A 87 -10.57 1.24 39.51
CA GLU A 87 -9.51 1.26 38.50
C GLU A 87 -9.96 2.08 37.30
N PRO A 88 -9.20 3.11 36.89
CA PRO A 88 -9.57 3.94 35.76
C PRO A 88 -9.54 3.12 34.46
N ARG A 89 -10.48 3.41 33.56
CA ARG A 89 -10.50 2.82 32.22
C ARG A 89 -9.52 3.51 31.28
N VAL A 90 -9.29 4.80 31.45
CA VAL A 90 -8.40 5.62 30.62
C VAL A 90 -7.60 6.53 31.53
N SER A 91 -6.31 6.68 31.24
CA SER A 91 -5.45 7.66 31.91
C SER A 91 -4.56 8.35 30.87
N SER A 92 -4.49 9.67 30.91
CA SER A 92 -3.58 10.46 30.09
C SER A 92 -2.37 10.90 30.93
N SER A 93 -1.18 10.65 30.43
CA SER A 93 0.07 11.21 30.96
C SER A 93 0.64 12.24 29.98
N PHE A 94 1.21 13.29 30.56
CA PHE A 94 1.87 14.39 29.84
C PHE A 94 3.37 14.28 30.12
N SER A 95 4.19 14.40 29.08
CA SER A 95 5.66 14.34 29.19
C SER A 95 6.26 15.73 29.37
#